data_AF-A0AAD7FVJ0-F1
#
_entry.id   AF-A0AAD7FVJ0-F1
#
_cell.length_a   1.000
_cell.length_b   1.000
_cell.length_c   1.000
_cell.angle_alpha   90.00
_cell.angle_beta   90.00
_cell.angle_gamma   90.00
#
_symmetry.space_group_name_H-M   'P 1'
#
loop_
_entity.id
_entity.type
_entity.pdbx_description
1 polymer ?
#
loop_
_entity_poly.entity_id
_entity_poly.type
_entity_poly.pdbx_seq_one_letter_code
_entity_poly.pdbx_strand_id
1 'polypeptide(L)' 'LEYLPPYSPDYDPIEEGFSALKAWIHAHHDYMEGALADAPGTDSPYAMIWRTVYESVTVNKAIGWFKHAGY' A
#
# COMPACT_ATOMS: atom_id res chain seq x y z
N LEU A 1 -1.55 -24.26 -4.62
CA LEU A 1 -2.59 -23.20 -4.58
C LEU A 1 -3.22 -23.32 -3.21
N GLU A 2 -3.24 -22.26 -2.43
CA GLU A 2 -3.89 -22.24 -1.12
C GLU A 2 -5.30 -21.65 -1.29
N TYR A 3 -6.31 -22.31 -0.74
CA TYR A 3 -7.69 -21.89 -0.91
C TYR A 3 -8.19 -21.23 0.36
N LEU A 4 -8.45 -19.92 0.28
CA LEU A 4 -9.00 -19.16 1.40
C LEU A 4 -10.53 -19.38 1.48
N PRO A 5 -11.10 -19.52 2.69
CA PRO A 5 -12.55 -19.50 2.84
C PRO A 5 -13.12 -18.16 2.35
N PRO A 6 -14.35 -18.12 1.83
CA PRO A 6 -14.99 -16.87 1.46
C PRO A 6 -14.95 -15.84 2.59
N TYR A 7 -14.68 -14.57 2.24
CA TYR A 7 -14.62 -13.45 3.19
C TYR A 7 -13.64 -13.64 4.35
N SER A 8 -12.45 -14.19 4.08
CA SER A 8 -11.38 -14.31 5.07
C SER A 8 -10.22 -13.33 4.80
N PRO A 9 -10.46 -12.00 4.84
CA PRO A 9 -9.42 -11.01 4.58
C PRO A 9 -8.26 -11.11 5.58
N ASP A 10 -8.52 -11.58 6.80
CA ASP A 10 -7.50 -11.77 7.83
C ASP A 10 -6.47 -12.86 7.48
N TYR A 11 -6.79 -13.76 6.54
CA TYR A 11 -5.88 -14.79 6.04
C TYR A 11 -5.20 -14.40 4.71
N ASP A 12 -5.44 -13.19 4.20
CA ASP A 12 -4.78 -12.70 2.99
C ASP A 12 -3.82 -11.54 3.34
N PRO A 13 -2.50 -11.77 3.31
CA PRO A 13 -1.52 -10.74 3.66
C PRO A 13 -1.55 -9.53 2.71
N ILE A 14 -2.20 -9.64 1.54
CA ILE A 14 -2.37 -8.50 0.63
C ILE A 14 -3.25 -7.41 1.21
N GLU A 15 -4.20 -7.75 2.09
CA GLU A 15 -5.13 -6.80 2.70
C GLU A 15 -4.40 -5.79 3.59
N GLU A 16 -3.44 -6.27 4.40
CA GLU A 16 -2.56 -5.40 5.19
C GLU A 16 -1.63 -4.57 4.30
N GLY A 17 -1.16 -5.13 3.19
CA GLY A 17 -0.41 -4.40 2.17
C GLY A 17 -1.20 -3.23 1.59
N PHE A 18 -2.45 -3.46 1.16
CA PHE A 18 -3.33 -2.40 0.68
C PHE A 18 -3.70 -1.40 1.77
N SER A 19 -3.86 -1.85 3.02
CA SER A 19 -4.06 -0.96 4.17
C SER A 19 -2.87 -0.01 4.35
N ALA A 20 -1.63 -0.52 4.26
CA ALA A 20 -0.41 0.29 4.36
C ALA A 20 -0.27 1.30 3.21
N LEU A 21 -0.60 0.90 1.97
CA LEU A 21 -0.62 1.80 0.81
C LEU A 21 -1.62 2.96 1.05
N LYS A 22 -2.86 2.63 1.44
CA LYS A 22 -3.90 3.62 1.74
C LYS A 22 -3.48 4.58 2.85
N ALA A 23 -2.86 4.06 3.91
CA ALA A 23 -2.38 4.86 5.03
C ALA A 23 -1.28 5.84 4.60
N TRP A 24 -0.33 5.39 3.76
CA TRP A 24 0.71 6.28 3.23
C TRP A 24 0.11 7.38 2.35
N ILE A 25 -0.84 7.05 1.46
CA ILE A 25 -1.52 8.03 0.60
C ILE A 25 -2.25 9.08 1.44
N HIS A 26 -2.98 8.66 2.47
CA HIS A 26 -3.64 9.61 3.39
C HIS A 26 -2.65 10.52 4.12
N ALA A 27 -1.52 9.97 4.57
CA ALA A 27 -0.50 10.77 5.25
C ALA A 27 0.22 11.77 4.34
N HIS A 28 0.20 11.54 3.02
CA HIS A 28 0.83 12.39 2.00
C HIS A 28 -0.21 13.02 1.06
N HIS A 29 -1.43 13.24 1.57
CA HIS A 29 -2.58 13.73 0.80
C HIS A 29 -2.24 14.98 -0.03
N ASP A 30 -1.65 16.00 0.59
CA ASP A 30 -1.34 17.28 -0.08
C ASP A 30 -0.39 17.10 -1.26
N TYR A 31 0.58 16.19 -1.14
CA TYR A 31 1.53 15.90 -2.21
C TYR A 31 0.87 15.11 -3.35
N MET A 32 -0.05 14.21 -3.02
CA MET A 32 -0.87 13.48 -4.00
C MET A 32 -1.85 14.39 -4.72
N GLU A 33 -2.48 15.32 -4.02
CA GLU A 33 -3.38 16.31 -4.62
C GLU A 33 -2.63 17.19 -5.61
N GLY A 34 -1.43 17.67 -5.24
CA GLY A 34 -0.56 18.42 -6.15
C GLY A 34 -0.17 17.62 -7.41
N ALA A 35 0.21 16.35 -7.24
CA ALA A 35 0.51 15.46 -8.36
C ALA A 35 -0.69 15.26 -9.30
N LEU A 36 -1.90 15.07 -8.75
CA LEU A 36 -3.14 14.91 -9.53
C LEU A 36 -3.58 16.18 -10.26
N ALA A 37 -3.21 17.35 -9.74
CA ALA A 37 -3.49 18.65 -10.34
C ALA A 37 -2.41 19.11 -11.33
N ASP A 38 -1.40 18.27 -11.63
CA ASP A 38 -0.23 18.61 -12.44
C ASP A 38 0.48 19.88 -11.95
N ALA A 39 0.56 20.05 -10.63
CA ALA A 39 1.16 21.24 -10.02
C ALA A 39 2.67 21.34 -10.34
N PRO A 40 3.21 22.55 -10.52
CA PRO A 40 4.64 22.72 -10.73
C PRO A 40 5.46 22.16 -9.57
N GLY A 41 6.44 21.29 -9.87
CA GLY A 41 7.34 20.71 -8.88
C GLY A 41 6.83 19.44 -8.20
N THR A 42 5.67 18.90 -8.60
CA THR A 42 5.21 17.58 -8.17
C THR A 42 5.56 16.50 -9.18
N ASP A 43 5.77 15.28 -8.69
CA ASP A 43 5.92 14.10 -9.54
C ASP A 43 4.59 13.76 -10.23
N SER A 44 4.64 12.96 -11.30
CA SER A 44 3.41 12.47 -11.93
C SER A 44 2.64 11.54 -10.97
N PRO A 45 1.30 11.47 -11.06
CA PRO A 45 0.51 10.54 -10.24
C PRO A 45 0.99 9.08 -10.35
N TYR A 46 1.46 8.68 -11.53
CA TYR A 46 2.02 7.35 -11.75
C TYR A 46 3.32 7.12 -10.96
N ALA A 47 4.23 8.09 -10.95
CA ALA A 47 5.44 8.02 -10.13
C ALA A 47 5.12 7.99 -8.63
N MET A 48 4.05 8.67 -8.21
CA MET A 48 3.58 8.66 -6.83
C MET A 48 3.05 7.32 -6.36
N ILE A 49 2.34 6.58 -7.22
CA ILE A 49 1.92 5.21 -6.89
C ILE A 49 3.16 4.33 -6.65
N TRP A 50 4.18 4.43 -7.49
CA TRP A 50 5.42 3.68 -7.29
C TRP A 50 6.12 4.07 -5.99
N ARG A 51 6.22 5.36 -5.69
CA ARG A 51 6.77 5.85 -4.42
C ARG A 51 6.03 5.28 -3.22
N THR A 52 4.69 5.30 -3.26
CA THR A 52 3.83 4.73 -2.22
C THR A 52 4.19 3.26 -1.99
N VAL A 53 4.36 2.47 -3.05
CA VAL A 53 4.75 1.06 -2.94
C VAL A 53 6.12 0.92 -2.26
N TYR A 54 7.14 1.62 -2.76
CA TYR A 54 8.51 1.50 -2.24
C TYR A 54 8.65 1.97 -0.79
N GLU A 55 7.89 2.98 -0.37
CA GLU A 55 8.00 3.54 0.98
C GLU A 55 7.08 2.84 2.00
N SER A 56 5.93 2.32 1.57
CA SER A 56 4.97 1.69 2.49
C SER A 56 5.18 0.18 2.67
N VAL A 57 5.66 -0.52 1.64
CA VAL A 57 5.84 -1.99 1.62
C VAL A 57 7.30 -2.34 1.85
N THR A 58 7.67 -2.48 3.13
CA THR A 58 9.02 -2.91 3.52
C THR A 58 9.08 -4.43 3.72
N VAL A 59 10.27 -5.03 3.61
CA VAL A 59 10.48 -6.46 3.87
C VAL A 59 9.99 -6.87 5.26
N ASN A 60 10.28 -6.07 6.29
CA ASN A 60 9.87 -6.37 7.66
C ASN A 60 8.34 -6.37 7.82
N LYS A 61 7.65 -5.42 7.17
CA LYS A 61 6.19 -5.39 7.15
C LYS A 61 5.61 -6.60 6.42
N ALA A 62 6.14 -6.92 5.24
CA ALA A 62 5.71 -8.09 4.48
C ALA A 62 5.84 -9.38 5.32
N ILE A 63 6.99 -9.60 5.96
CA ILE A 63 7.17 -10.75 6.86
C ILE A 63 6.14 -10.74 8.00
N GLY A 64 5.83 -9.57 8.56
CA GLY A 64 4.80 -9.42 9.60
C GLY A 64 3.41 -9.81 9.11
N TRP A 65 3.01 -9.35 7.92
CA TRP A 65 1.70 -9.62 7.33
C TRP A 65 1.51 -11.10 6.99
N PHE A 66 2.54 -11.74 6.41
CA PHE A 66 2.50 -13.18 6.17
C PHE A 66 2.32 -13.95 7.48
N LYS A 67 3.07 -13.60 8.54
CA LYS A 67 2.91 -14.23 9.86
C LYS A 67 1.53 -14.00 10.47
N HIS A 68 0.98 -12.78 10.34
CA HIS A 68 -0.34 -12.45 10.84
C HIS A 68 -1.43 -13.25 10.12
N ALA A 69 -1.30 -13.43 8.80
CA ALA A 69 -2.17 -14.27 7.99
C ALA A 69 -1.97 -15.79 8.18
N GLY A 70 -0.97 -16.21 8.96
CA GLY A 70 -0.74 -17.62 9.33
C GLY A 70 0.35 -18.35 8.55
N TYR A 71 1.22 -17.63 7.84
CA TYR A 71 2.32 -18.16 7.00
C TYR A 71 3.72 -18.07 7.63
#